data_AF-A0A412WPS4-F1
#
_entry.id   AF-A0A412WPS4-F1
#
_cell.length_a   1.000
_cell.length_b   1.000
_cell.length_c   1.000
_cell.angle_alpha   90.00
_cell.angle_beta   90.00
_cell.angle_gamma   90.00
#
_symmetry.space_group_name_H-M   'P 1'
#
loop_
_entity.id
_entity.type
_entity.pdbx_description
1 polymer ?
#
loop_
_entity_poly.entity_id
_entity_poly.type
_entity_poly.pdbx_seq_one_letter_code
_entity_poly.pdbx_strand_id
1 'polypeptide(L)'
;METTALSTTQEALLQAKDIIAQNIASNEKAKEVAKILLAKIENTPISDTPEVRFLDEECKTFLGKISKTISAMTDRRKPITQAFDQIRKHFTELENELKTGEEIQAIQNFRNAFARHIAEIAAKEEESRRIKAATEQERIEMRAYFKQAFTNDLVNTLSLAYDSLEEIFNSITLQNCELKKDELKNFSSEYKPATFSYPYRNYITKEEEIAIYEEIASSKSAKNELEYNEKITEKIRYYLDRVDSKKQELLEIAQANAAEKERLAKEAEERAKREAEEKRQELLNFTQKQQTSIEAEKTEASLNTLFDQNYSAPAANVKKTLSIEVSNPAGYGQIFMFWFEREGKNLPNEKIEKKSIAQMKKFCEDIANKDGEIITSNFITYKEVVTAK
;
A
#
# COMPACT_ATOMS: atom_id res chain seq x y z
N MET A 1 -57.04 -3.05 9.61
CA MET A 1 -56.76 -4.11 10.60
C MET A 1 -56.00 -3.56 11.80
N GLU A 2 -54.97 -2.72 11.63
CA GLU A 2 -54.23 -2.10 12.74
C GLU A 2 -55.08 -1.25 13.69
N THR A 3 -55.99 -0.43 13.16
CA THR A 3 -56.90 0.40 13.97
C THR A 3 -57.81 -0.41 14.90
N THR A 4 -58.25 -1.59 14.44
CA THR A 4 -59.06 -2.51 15.26
C THR A 4 -58.22 -3.17 16.35
N ALA A 5 -56.98 -3.57 16.05
CA ALA A 5 -56.07 -4.17 17.02
C ALA A 5 -55.62 -3.16 18.10
N LEU A 6 -55.36 -1.90 17.73
CA LEU A 6 -55.07 -0.83 18.69
C LEU A 6 -56.28 -0.54 19.61
N SER A 7 -57.49 -0.53 19.06
CA SER A 7 -58.72 -0.34 19.85
C SER A 7 -58.89 -1.44 20.90
N THR A 8 -58.72 -2.71 20.51
CA THR A 8 -58.80 -3.85 21.44
C THR A 8 -57.69 -3.82 22.50
N THR A 9 -56.49 -3.36 22.12
CA THR A 9 -55.35 -3.18 23.06
C THR A 9 -55.67 -2.09 24.10
N GLN A 10 -56.24 -0.97 23.66
CA GLN A 10 -56.63 0.14 24.53
C GLN A 10 -57.73 -0.26 25.52
N GLU A 11 -58.76 -0.97 25.06
CA GLU A 11 -59.83 -1.48 25.90
C GLU A 11 -59.31 -2.45 26.98
N ALA A 12 -58.40 -3.36 26.63
CA ALA A 12 -57.80 -4.29 27.58
C ALA A 12 -56.97 -3.57 28.67
N LEU A 13 -56.27 -2.50 28.30
CA LEU A 13 -55.48 -1.70 29.25
C LEU A 13 -56.35 -0.84 30.18
N LEU A 14 -57.47 -0.30 29.66
CA LEU A 14 -58.44 0.43 30.49
C LEU A 14 -59.05 -0.47 31.57
N GLN A 15 -59.29 -1.74 31.26
CA GLN A 15 -59.82 -2.73 32.21
C GLN A 15 -58.75 -3.32 33.14
N ALA A 16 -57.46 -3.06 32.89
CA ALA A 16 -56.38 -3.70 33.64
C ALA A 16 -56.43 -3.39 35.14
N LYS A 17 -56.75 -2.14 35.50
CA LYS A 17 -56.90 -1.71 36.89
C LYS A 17 -57.98 -2.51 37.62
N ASP A 18 -59.14 -2.66 37.00
CA ASP A 18 -60.29 -3.34 37.59
C ASP A 18 -60.06 -4.85 37.70
N ILE A 19 -59.42 -5.46 36.69
CA ILE A 19 -59.02 -6.86 36.71
C ILE A 19 -58.00 -7.15 37.83
N ILE A 20 -57.01 -6.26 38.01
CA ILE A 20 -56.04 -6.37 39.10
C ILE A 20 -56.75 -6.29 40.45
N ALA A 21 -57.64 -5.30 40.64
CA ALA A 21 -58.42 -5.15 41.86
C ALA A 21 -59.29 -6.40 42.15
N GLN A 22 -59.95 -6.96 41.14
CA GLN A 22 -60.75 -8.18 41.27
C GLN A 22 -59.90 -9.41 41.65
N ASN A 23 -58.71 -9.53 41.08
CA ASN A 23 -57.76 -10.60 41.39
C ASN A 23 -57.21 -10.46 42.82
N ILE A 24 -56.92 -9.24 43.28
CA ILE A 24 -56.53 -8.95 44.67
C ILE A 24 -57.65 -9.38 45.63
N ALA A 25 -58.88 -8.92 45.41
CA ALA A 25 -60.02 -9.27 46.25
C ALA A 25 -60.31 -10.79 46.27
N SER A 26 -60.16 -11.47 45.13
CA SER A 26 -60.30 -12.93 45.04
C SER A 26 -59.24 -13.66 45.87
N ASN A 27 -58.00 -13.16 45.85
CA ASN A 27 -56.89 -13.70 46.62
C ASN A 27 -57.06 -13.46 48.13
N GLU A 28 -57.53 -12.28 48.53
CA GLU A 28 -57.81 -11.95 49.94
C GLU A 28 -58.88 -12.86 50.53
N LYS A 29 -60.03 -13.01 49.84
CA LYS A 29 -61.11 -13.93 50.26
C LYS A 29 -60.62 -15.38 50.35
N ALA A 30 -59.84 -15.83 49.39
CA ALA A 30 -59.24 -17.17 49.41
C ALA A 30 -58.35 -17.37 50.64
N LYS A 31 -57.54 -16.37 51.00
CA LYS A 31 -56.69 -16.39 52.19
C LYS A 31 -57.48 -16.40 53.50
N GLU A 32 -58.58 -15.67 53.58
CA GLU A 32 -59.45 -15.68 54.77
C GLU A 32 -60.06 -17.07 55.01
N VAL A 33 -60.61 -17.69 53.97
CA VAL A 33 -61.15 -19.06 54.07
C VAL A 33 -60.05 -20.07 54.39
N ALA A 34 -58.85 -19.92 53.81
CA ALA A 34 -57.71 -20.76 54.13
C ALA A 34 -57.32 -20.67 55.60
N LYS A 35 -57.28 -19.46 56.20
CA LYS A 35 -56.99 -19.28 57.63
C LYS A 35 -57.99 -20.00 58.53
N ILE A 36 -59.28 -19.93 58.18
CA ILE A 36 -60.34 -20.62 58.93
C ILE A 36 -60.15 -22.14 58.85
N LEU A 37 -59.89 -22.67 57.64
CA LEU A 37 -59.65 -24.11 57.46
C LEU A 37 -58.39 -24.58 58.17
N LEU A 38 -57.30 -23.80 58.12
CA LEU A 38 -56.06 -24.10 58.85
C LEU A 38 -56.30 -24.16 60.37
N ALA A 39 -57.04 -23.20 60.93
CA ALA A 39 -57.39 -23.24 62.35
C ALA A 39 -58.22 -24.48 62.72
N LYS A 40 -59.13 -24.96 61.84
CA LYS A 40 -59.85 -26.22 62.05
C LYS A 40 -58.92 -27.43 61.98
N ILE A 41 -58.00 -27.45 61.02
CA ILE A 41 -57.01 -28.53 60.84
C ILE A 41 -56.10 -28.64 62.07
N GLU A 42 -55.60 -27.53 62.59
CA GLU A 42 -54.70 -27.51 63.76
C GLU A 42 -55.35 -28.05 65.04
N ASN A 43 -56.66 -27.88 65.19
CA ASN A 43 -57.41 -28.31 66.37
C ASN A 43 -58.04 -29.71 66.24
N THR A 44 -57.81 -30.42 65.13
CA THR A 44 -58.43 -31.72 64.86
C THR A 44 -57.35 -32.81 64.68
N PRO A 45 -57.19 -33.76 65.63
CA PRO A 45 -56.21 -34.84 65.48
C PRO A 45 -56.63 -35.80 64.35
N ILE A 46 -55.67 -36.15 63.50
CA ILE A 46 -55.90 -37.04 62.35
C ILE A 46 -56.34 -38.41 62.84
N SER A 47 -57.59 -38.76 62.53
CA SER A 47 -58.23 -40.01 62.91
C SER A 47 -59.36 -40.32 61.91
N ASP A 48 -59.76 -41.58 61.80
CA ASP A 48 -60.88 -41.97 60.93
C ASP A 48 -62.23 -41.74 61.62
N THR A 49 -62.56 -40.45 61.83
CA THR A 49 -63.78 -40.00 62.49
C THR A 49 -64.69 -39.25 61.51
N PRO A 50 -66.02 -39.25 61.71
CA PRO A 50 -66.94 -38.48 60.88
C PRO A 50 -66.55 -36.99 60.76
N GLU A 51 -66.01 -36.40 61.84
CA GLU A 51 -65.58 -35.00 61.90
C GLU A 51 -64.36 -34.73 60.99
N VAL A 52 -63.37 -35.62 61.00
CA VAL A 52 -62.17 -35.50 60.14
C VAL A 52 -62.53 -35.73 58.67
N ARG A 53 -63.42 -36.68 58.36
CA ARG A 53 -63.91 -36.91 56.99
C ARG A 53 -64.68 -35.70 56.43
N PHE A 54 -65.46 -35.03 57.27
CA PHE A 54 -66.15 -33.80 56.88
C PHE A 54 -65.15 -32.66 56.60
N LEU A 55 -64.14 -32.50 57.46
CA LEU A 55 -63.09 -31.50 57.27
C LEU A 55 -62.27 -31.75 56.00
N ASP A 56 -61.94 -33.00 55.67
CA ASP A 56 -61.28 -33.37 54.42
C ASP A 56 -62.11 -32.97 53.18
N GLU A 57 -63.41 -33.25 53.19
CA GLU A 57 -64.29 -32.87 52.06
C GLU A 57 -64.45 -31.34 51.96
N GLU A 58 -64.46 -30.60 53.09
CA GLU A 58 -64.38 -29.13 53.10
C GLU A 58 -63.08 -28.62 52.47
N CYS A 59 -61.93 -29.21 52.83
CA CYS A 59 -60.62 -28.87 52.28
C CYS A 59 -60.53 -29.16 50.79
N LYS A 60 -60.98 -30.34 50.35
CA LYS A 60 -61.06 -30.73 48.94
C LYS A 60 -61.95 -29.80 48.13
N THR A 61 -63.11 -29.43 48.67
CA THR A 61 -64.02 -28.45 48.05
C THR A 61 -63.34 -27.08 47.93
N PHE A 62 -62.63 -26.64 48.97
CA PHE A 62 -61.87 -25.39 48.95
C PHE A 62 -60.74 -25.41 47.90
N LEU A 63 -59.92 -26.46 47.85
CA LEU A 63 -58.86 -26.61 46.84
C LEU A 63 -59.44 -26.63 45.42
N GLY A 64 -60.59 -27.28 45.22
CA GLY A 64 -61.31 -27.24 43.94
C GLY A 64 -61.76 -25.83 43.56
N LYS A 65 -62.18 -24.99 44.53
CA LYS A 65 -62.49 -23.58 44.31
C LYS A 65 -61.24 -22.76 43.98
N ILE A 66 -60.12 -23.00 44.65
CA ILE A 66 -58.83 -22.31 44.37
C ILE A 66 -58.39 -22.55 42.93
N SER A 67 -58.40 -23.79 42.45
CA SER A 67 -58.03 -24.11 41.06
C SER A 67 -58.91 -23.35 40.05
N LYS A 68 -60.23 -23.28 40.30
CA LYS A 68 -61.16 -22.49 39.47
C LYS A 68 -60.85 -20.99 39.52
N THR A 69 -60.52 -20.46 40.71
CA THR A 69 -60.12 -19.07 40.88
C THR A 69 -58.84 -18.75 40.11
N ILE A 70 -57.81 -19.61 40.16
CA ILE A 70 -56.56 -19.43 39.41
C ILE A 70 -56.81 -19.43 37.89
N SER A 71 -57.67 -20.34 37.40
CA SER A 71 -58.07 -20.35 35.99
C SER A 71 -58.72 -19.02 35.60
N ALA A 72 -59.71 -18.56 36.37
CA ALA A 72 -60.39 -17.29 36.10
C ALA A 72 -59.43 -16.08 36.16
N MET A 73 -58.49 -16.05 37.11
CA MET A 73 -57.46 -15.01 37.17
C MET A 73 -56.55 -15.03 35.94
N THR A 74 -56.21 -16.22 35.44
CA THR A 74 -55.38 -16.41 34.24
C THR A 74 -56.12 -15.95 32.98
N ASP A 75 -57.40 -16.29 32.86
CA ASP A 75 -58.23 -15.88 31.72
C ASP A 75 -58.41 -14.35 31.71
N ARG A 76 -58.62 -13.73 32.88
CA ARG A 76 -58.72 -12.27 33.01
C ARG A 76 -57.41 -11.54 32.67
N ARG A 77 -56.23 -12.07 33.03
CA ARG A 77 -54.93 -11.39 32.74
C ARG A 77 -54.45 -11.59 31.29
N LYS A 78 -54.94 -12.61 30.61
CA LYS A 78 -54.53 -12.97 29.23
C LYS A 78 -54.64 -11.80 28.23
N PRO A 79 -55.77 -11.08 28.12
CA PRO A 79 -55.89 -9.96 27.17
C PRO A 79 -54.91 -8.81 27.49
N ILE A 80 -54.65 -8.54 28.77
CA ILE A 80 -53.67 -7.52 29.20
C ILE A 80 -52.25 -7.93 28.79
N THR A 81 -51.89 -9.20 28.99
CA THR A 81 -50.57 -9.72 28.61
C THR A 81 -50.36 -9.62 27.10
N GLN A 82 -51.38 -10.00 26.33
CA GLN A 82 -51.37 -9.89 24.87
C GLN A 82 -51.26 -8.43 24.40
N ALA A 83 -51.94 -7.50 25.08
CA ALA A 83 -51.84 -6.07 24.79
C ALA A 83 -50.41 -5.53 24.99
N PHE A 84 -49.74 -5.88 26.10
CA PHE A 84 -48.34 -5.49 26.33
C PHE A 84 -47.37 -6.12 25.31
N ASP A 85 -47.59 -7.37 24.93
CA ASP A 85 -46.78 -8.04 23.90
C ASP A 85 -46.93 -7.37 22.54
N GLN A 86 -48.14 -6.97 22.16
CA GLN A 86 -48.41 -6.25 20.91
C GLN A 86 -47.76 -4.87 20.91
N ILE A 87 -47.85 -4.11 22.01
CA ILE A 87 -47.20 -2.80 22.14
C ILE A 87 -45.68 -2.94 21.98
N ARG A 88 -45.07 -3.89 22.69
CA ARG A 88 -43.63 -4.17 22.57
C ARG A 88 -43.23 -4.52 21.13
N LYS A 89 -44.03 -5.35 20.46
CA LYS A 89 -43.80 -5.74 19.06
C LYS A 89 -43.87 -4.52 18.14
N HIS A 90 -44.88 -3.67 18.30
CA HIS A 90 -45.05 -2.47 17.46
C HIS A 90 -43.89 -1.48 17.60
N PHE A 91 -43.41 -1.22 18.82
CA PHE A 91 -42.20 -0.41 19.01
C PHE A 91 -40.97 -1.02 18.32
N THR A 92 -40.82 -2.34 18.41
CA THR A 92 -39.70 -3.04 17.77
C THR A 92 -39.78 -2.97 16.24
N GLU A 93 -40.99 -3.06 15.67
CA GLU A 93 -41.23 -2.92 14.23
C GLU A 93 -40.87 -1.52 13.73
N LEU A 94 -41.38 -0.47 14.39
CA LEU A 94 -41.05 0.92 14.05
C LEU A 94 -39.55 1.21 14.14
N GLU A 95 -38.86 0.67 15.16
CA GLU A 95 -37.40 0.79 15.25
C GLU A 95 -36.69 0.08 14.09
N ASN A 96 -37.18 -1.09 13.67
CA ASN A 96 -36.57 -1.85 12.58
C ASN A 96 -36.82 -1.19 11.21
N GLU A 97 -37.95 -0.52 11.00
CA GLU A 97 -38.20 0.29 9.80
C GLU A 97 -37.15 1.41 9.67
N LEU A 98 -36.81 2.08 10.78
CA LEU A 98 -35.79 3.14 10.76
C LEU A 98 -34.35 2.62 10.73
N LYS A 99 -34.10 1.37 11.11
CA LYS A 99 -32.75 0.75 11.09
C LYS A 99 -32.45 0.01 9.80
N THR A 100 -33.44 -0.69 9.27
CA THR A 100 -33.29 -1.67 8.17
C THR A 100 -34.40 -1.56 7.11
N GLY A 101 -35.22 -0.50 7.15
CA GLY A 101 -36.20 -0.23 6.11
C GLY A 101 -35.56 -0.03 4.75
N GLU A 102 -36.32 -0.33 3.70
CA GLU A 102 -35.84 -0.34 2.32
C GLU A 102 -35.29 1.03 1.89
N GLU A 103 -35.99 2.12 2.26
CA GLU A 103 -35.59 3.49 1.95
C GLU A 103 -34.29 3.87 2.66
N ILE A 104 -34.14 3.50 3.93
CA ILE A 104 -32.92 3.76 4.71
C ILE A 104 -31.73 3.01 4.11
N GLN A 105 -31.93 1.74 3.75
CA GLN A 105 -30.92 0.94 3.11
C GLN A 105 -30.55 1.49 1.72
N ALA A 106 -31.52 1.97 0.94
CA ALA A 106 -31.29 2.61 -0.35
C ALA A 106 -30.44 3.88 -0.22
N ILE A 107 -30.74 4.75 0.76
CA ILE A 107 -29.95 5.94 1.06
C ILE A 107 -28.53 5.56 1.46
N GLN A 108 -28.36 4.59 2.35
CA GLN A 108 -27.02 4.15 2.78
C GLN A 108 -26.23 3.52 1.62
N ASN A 109 -26.90 2.76 0.75
CA ASN A 109 -26.30 2.19 -0.45
C ASN A 109 -25.81 3.29 -1.41
N PHE A 110 -26.59 4.34 -1.62
CA PHE A 110 -26.18 5.50 -2.41
C PHE A 110 -24.96 6.20 -1.80
N ARG A 111 -24.97 6.47 -0.49
CA ARG A 111 -23.81 7.08 0.21
C ARG A 111 -22.55 6.23 0.06
N ASN A 112 -22.69 4.90 0.21
CA ASN A 112 -21.59 3.96 0.03
C ASN A 112 -21.07 3.92 -1.41
N ALA A 113 -21.96 3.95 -2.41
CA ALA A 113 -21.60 3.98 -3.82
C ALA A 113 -20.85 5.28 -4.17
N PHE A 114 -21.32 6.43 -3.68
CA PHE A 114 -20.65 7.71 -3.88
C PHE A 114 -19.26 7.74 -3.20
N ALA A 115 -19.13 7.22 -1.98
CA ALA A 115 -17.85 7.12 -1.29
C ALA A 115 -16.84 6.26 -2.08
N ARG A 116 -17.29 5.14 -2.68
CA ARG A 116 -16.46 4.33 -3.59
C ARG A 116 -16.05 5.11 -4.82
N HIS A 117 -16.98 5.81 -5.46
CA HIS A 117 -16.71 6.59 -6.66
C HIS A 117 -15.65 7.68 -6.43
N ILE A 118 -15.74 8.42 -5.32
CA ILE A 118 -14.73 9.42 -4.96
C ILE A 118 -13.37 8.77 -4.66
N ALA A 119 -13.36 7.62 -3.97
CA ALA A 119 -12.12 6.88 -3.74
C ALA A 119 -11.48 6.37 -5.03
N GLU A 120 -12.28 5.92 -6.00
CA GLU A 120 -11.81 5.51 -7.33
C GLU A 120 -11.26 6.69 -8.13
N ILE A 121 -11.89 7.87 -8.09
CA ILE A 121 -11.36 9.08 -8.72
C ILE A 121 -10.01 9.45 -8.10
N ALA A 122 -9.93 9.53 -6.77
CA ALA A 122 -8.69 9.84 -6.08
C ALA A 122 -7.57 8.83 -6.37
N ALA A 123 -7.90 7.54 -6.45
CA ALA A 123 -6.94 6.49 -6.80
C ALA A 123 -6.47 6.61 -8.27
N LYS A 124 -7.36 6.93 -9.21
CA LYS A 124 -7.00 7.16 -10.61
C LYS A 124 -6.14 8.41 -10.79
N GLU A 125 -6.44 9.48 -10.06
CA GLU A 125 -5.65 10.70 -10.07
C GLU A 125 -4.25 10.45 -9.47
N GLU A 126 -4.16 9.70 -8.38
CA GLU A 126 -2.88 9.32 -7.78
C GLU A 126 -2.06 8.42 -8.70
N GLU A 127 -2.68 7.42 -9.32
CA GLU A 127 -2.02 6.57 -10.30
C GLU A 127 -1.54 7.38 -11.52
N SER A 128 -2.37 8.31 -12.02
CA SER A 128 -1.99 9.19 -13.11
C SER A 128 -0.82 10.11 -12.73
N ARG A 129 -0.80 10.64 -11.50
CA ARG A 129 0.34 11.41 -10.97
C ARG A 129 1.60 10.56 -10.89
N ARG A 130 1.49 9.34 -10.36
CA ARG A 130 2.61 8.39 -10.26
C ARG A 130 3.19 8.04 -11.62
N ILE A 131 2.33 7.75 -12.60
CA ILE A 131 2.78 7.46 -13.98
C ILE A 131 3.47 8.69 -14.58
N LYS A 132 2.87 9.89 -14.48
CA LYS A 132 3.49 11.12 -15.00
C LYS A 132 4.86 11.39 -14.37
N ALA A 133 4.97 11.23 -13.05
CA ALA A 133 6.22 11.37 -12.32
C ALA A 133 7.27 10.35 -12.77
N ALA A 134 6.88 9.08 -12.92
CA ALA A 134 7.77 8.02 -13.38
C ALA A 134 8.22 8.26 -14.83
N THR A 135 7.32 8.69 -15.72
CA THR A 135 7.65 9.09 -17.09
C THR A 135 8.68 10.22 -17.11
N GLU A 136 8.47 11.28 -16.31
CA GLU A 136 9.41 12.41 -16.28
C GLU A 136 10.77 12.03 -15.70
N GLN A 137 10.79 11.21 -14.65
CA GLN A 137 12.03 10.69 -14.08
C GLN A 137 12.80 9.82 -15.10
N GLU A 138 12.11 8.97 -15.87
CA GLU A 138 12.73 8.19 -16.93
C GLU A 138 13.30 9.10 -18.04
N ARG A 139 12.65 10.24 -18.35
CA ARG A 139 13.17 11.22 -19.32
C ARG A 139 14.46 11.85 -18.83
N ILE A 140 14.52 12.22 -17.55
CA ILE A 140 15.71 12.79 -16.91
C ILE A 140 16.87 11.79 -16.96
N GLU A 141 16.62 10.53 -16.62
CA GLU A 141 17.63 9.46 -16.67
C GLU A 141 18.11 9.18 -18.09
N MET A 142 17.19 9.11 -19.06
CA MET A 142 17.51 8.93 -20.47
C MET A 142 18.39 10.07 -21.01
N ARG A 143 18.06 11.32 -20.64
CA ARG A 143 18.87 12.49 -21.01
C ARG A 143 20.28 12.40 -20.43
N ALA A 144 20.41 12.05 -19.16
CA ALA A 144 21.71 11.89 -18.50
C ALA A 144 22.54 10.77 -19.16
N TYR A 145 21.90 9.63 -19.47
CA TYR A 145 22.54 8.51 -20.14
C TYR A 145 23.12 8.90 -21.49
N PHE A 146 22.34 9.53 -22.38
CA PHE A 146 22.85 9.92 -23.69
C PHE A 146 23.99 10.93 -23.58
N LYS A 147 23.87 11.94 -22.70
CA LYS A 147 24.97 12.89 -22.44
C LYS A 147 26.25 12.18 -21.98
N GLN A 148 26.14 11.16 -21.14
CA GLN A 148 27.28 10.38 -20.67
C GLN A 148 27.85 9.50 -21.79
N ALA A 149 27.02 8.87 -22.61
CA ALA A 149 27.43 8.06 -23.74
C ALA A 149 28.28 8.86 -24.74
N PHE A 150 27.82 10.06 -25.14
CA PHE A 150 28.59 10.98 -25.98
C PHE A 150 29.90 11.43 -25.33
N THR A 151 29.92 11.62 -24.01
CA THR A 151 31.15 12.00 -23.30
C THR A 151 32.18 10.87 -23.33
N ASN A 152 31.74 9.63 -23.07
CA ASN A 152 32.60 8.46 -23.10
C ASN A 152 33.15 8.19 -24.51
N ASP A 153 32.31 8.37 -25.55
CA ASP A 153 32.70 8.22 -26.95
C ASP A 153 33.80 9.20 -27.36
N LEU A 154 33.66 10.48 -26.98
CA LEU A 154 34.70 11.49 -27.19
C LEU A 154 36.01 11.11 -26.49
N VAL A 155 35.94 10.68 -25.23
CA VAL A 155 37.13 10.30 -24.45
C VAL A 155 37.83 9.09 -25.05
N ASN A 156 37.08 8.08 -25.49
CA ASN A 156 37.63 6.92 -26.16
C ASN A 156 38.30 7.30 -27.48
N THR A 157 37.66 8.16 -28.28
CA THR A 157 38.20 8.64 -29.56
C THR A 157 39.48 9.46 -29.34
N LEU A 158 39.50 10.37 -28.36
CA LEU A 158 40.69 11.12 -27.97
C LEU A 158 41.83 10.20 -27.52
N SER A 159 41.53 9.17 -26.73
CA SER A 159 42.54 8.22 -26.27
C SER A 159 43.22 7.53 -27.46
N LEU A 160 42.43 7.01 -28.41
CA LEU A 160 42.94 6.33 -29.60
C LEU A 160 43.80 7.26 -30.46
N ALA A 161 43.34 8.48 -30.69
CA ALA A 161 44.09 9.44 -31.49
C ALA A 161 45.38 9.89 -30.80
N TYR A 162 45.36 10.05 -29.47
CA TYR A 162 46.57 10.31 -28.68
C TYR A 162 47.55 9.15 -28.73
N ASP A 163 47.09 7.89 -28.69
CA ASP A 163 47.94 6.71 -28.85
C ASP A 163 48.60 6.69 -30.23
N SER A 164 47.86 7.00 -31.29
CA SER A 164 48.42 7.08 -32.65
C SER A 164 49.47 8.19 -32.80
N LEU A 165 49.20 9.39 -32.25
CA LEU A 165 50.18 10.49 -32.27
C LEU A 165 51.46 10.14 -31.50
N GLU A 166 51.31 9.48 -30.35
CA GLU A 166 52.41 9.00 -29.53
C GLU A 166 53.23 7.92 -30.26
N GLU A 167 52.58 6.99 -30.95
CA GLU A 167 53.24 5.96 -31.76
C GLU A 167 54.06 6.58 -32.91
N ILE A 168 53.50 7.55 -33.62
CA ILE A 168 54.23 8.29 -34.67
C ILE A 168 55.47 8.95 -34.08
N PHE A 169 55.32 9.67 -32.96
CA PHE A 169 56.43 10.37 -32.30
C PHE A 169 57.51 9.40 -31.80
N ASN A 170 57.14 8.27 -31.20
CA ASN A 170 58.07 7.27 -30.70
C ASN A 170 58.79 6.51 -31.83
N SER A 171 58.22 6.46 -33.03
CA SER A 171 58.84 5.85 -34.21
C SER A 171 59.90 6.73 -34.91
N ILE A 172 60.19 7.91 -34.37
CA ILE A 172 61.23 8.82 -34.89
C ILE A 172 62.63 8.19 -34.73
N THR A 173 63.39 8.24 -35.80
CA THR A 173 64.79 7.83 -35.92
C THR A 173 65.58 8.94 -36.61
N LEU A 174 66.92 8.86 -36.59
CA LEU A 174 67.78 9.83 -37.26
C LEU A 174 67.54 9.93 -38.78
N GLN A 175 67.05 8.86 -39.40
CA GLN A 175 66.88 8.74 -40.85
C GLN A 175 65.50 9.20 -41.33
N ASN A 176 64.46 9.07 -40.49
CA ASN A 176 63.06 9.34 -40.87
C ASN A 176 62.46 10.57 -40.19
N CYS A 177 63.27 11.40 -39.52
CA CYS A 177 62.79 12.52 -38.71
C CYS A 177 61.91 13.51 -39.50
N GLU A 178 62.34 13.95 -40.69
CA GLU A 178 61.55 14.88 -41.51
C GLU A 178 60.23 14.24 -41.99
N LEU A 179 60.28 12.96 -42.38
CA LEU A 179 59.10 12.19 -42.78
C LEU A 179 58.08 12.09 -41.64
N LYS A 180 58.53 11.79 -40.42
CA LYS A 180 57.66 11.68 -39.25
C LYS A 180 57.14 13.03 -38.76
N LYS A 181 57.92 14.11 -38.93
CA LYS A 181 57.48 15.48 -38.69
C LYS A 181 56.33 15.87 -39.63
N ASP A 182 56.45 15.52 -40.92
CA ASP A 182 55.38 15.72 -41.90
C ASP A 182 54.17 14.84 -41.61
N GLU A 183 54.36 13.60 -41.14
CA GLU A 183 53.28 12.70 -40.73
C GLU A 183 52.49 13.25 -39.52
N LEU A 184 53.17 13.79 -38.51
CA LEU A 184 52.53 14.47 -37.37
C LEU A 184 51.77 15.72 -37.81
N LYS A 185 52.36 16.54 -38.70
CA LYS A 185 51.74 17.77 -39.19
C LYS A 185 50.47 17.51 -40.01
N ASN A 186 50.47 16.43 -40.79
CA ASN A 186 49.34 16.03 -41.62
C ASN A 186 48.49 14.93 -40.97
N PHE A 187 48.59 14.75 -39.64
CA PHE A 187 47.79 13.77 -38.92
C PHE A 187 46.31 14.06 -39.16
N SER A 188 45.63 13.09 -39.76
CA SER A 188 44.21 13.17 -40.05
C SER A 188 43.47 12.22 -39.14
N SER A 189 42.60 12.76 -38.31
CA SER A 189 41.64 11.99 -37.55
C SER A 189 40.36 12.79 -37.45
N GLU A 190 39.24 12.16 -37.79
CA GLU A 190 37.91 12.77 -37.84
C GLU A 190 37.08 12.23 -36.67
N TYR A 191 36.45 13.11 -35.90
CA TYR A 191 35.49 12.69 -34.89
C TYR A 191 34.17 12.31 -35.56
N LYS A 192 33.79 11.04 -35.46
CA LYS A 192 32.49 10.53 -35.90
C LYS A 192 31.74 10.01 -34.70
N PRO A 193 30.68 10.69 -34.24
CA PRO A 193 29.94 10.25 -33.07
C PRO A 193 29.32 8.87 -33.33
N ALA A 194 29.45 7.97 -32.36
CA ALA A 194 28.72 6.71 -32.39
C ALA A 194 27.21 6.93 -32.16
N THR A 195 26.41 5.95 -32.59
CA THR A 195 24.96 5.91 -32.30
C THR A 195 24.72 5.13 -31.02
N PHE A 196 23.90 5.68 -30.13
CA PHE A 196 23.56 5.06 -28.84
C PHE A 196 22.08 4.69 -28.79
N SER A 197 21.75 3.67 -27.99
CA SER A 197 20.37 3.30 -27.66
C SER A 197 20.21 3.21 -26.16
N TYR A 198 19.04 3.59 -25.65
CA TYR A 198 18.74 3.54 -24.23
C TYR A 198 18.32 2.11 -23.82
N PRO A 199 18.93 1.52 -22.77
CA PRO A 199 18.74 0.10 -22.45
C PRO A 199 17.39 -0.24 -21.80
N TYR A 200 16.68 0.71 -21.22
CA TYR A 200 15.47 0.44 -20.43
C TYR A 200 14.32 1.37 -20.82
N ARG A 201 13.21 0.85 -21.35
CA ARG A 201 11.99 1.65 -21.61
C ARG A 201 10.81 1.07 -20.84
N ASN A 202 10.27 1.83 -19.90
CA ASN A 202 9.12 1.41 -19.09
C ASN A 202 7.91 2.31 -19.32
N TYR A 203 8.11 3.63 -19.38
CA TYR A 203 7.06 4.64 -19.44
C TYR A 203 7.15 5.57 -20.65
N ILE A 204 8.21 5.47 -21.45
CA ILE A 204 8.47 6.33 -22.62
C ILE A 204 8.31 5.55 -23.93
N THR A 205 7.74 6.20 -24.94
CA THR A 205 7.56 5.62 -26.28
C THR A 205 8.87 5.60 -27.09
N LYS A 206 8.90 4.88 -28.21
CA LYS A 206 10.09 4.84 -29.07
C LYS A 206 10.33 6.19 -29.75
N GLU A 207 9.24 6.86 -30.12
CA GLU A 207 9.25 8.16 -30.78
C GLU A 207 9.80 9.25 -29.85
N GLU A 208 9.43 9.21 -28.57
CA GLU A 208 10.00 10.10 -27.55
C GLU A 208 11.49 9.82 -27.30
N GLU A 209 11.92 8.55 -27.27
CA GLU A 209 13.36 8.21 -27.17
C GLU A 209 14.14 8.83 -28.33
N ILE A 210 13.64 8.69 -29.57
CA ILE A 210 14.27 9.26 -30.77
C ILE A 210 14.35 10.79 -30.65
N ALA A 211 13.27 11.45 -30.22
CA ALA A 211 13.27 12.91 -30.05
C ALA A 211 14.30 13.38 -29.01
N ILE A 212 14.37 12.70 -27.86
CA ILE A 212 15.36 13.00 -26.80
C ILE A 212 16.79 12.76 -27.32
N TYR A 213 17.00 11.66 -28.04
CA TYR A 213 18.29 11.35 -28.64
C TYR A 213 18.71 12.43 -29.65
N GLU A 214 17.84 12.83 -30.58
CA GLU A 214 18.13 13.84 -31.60
C GLU A 214 18.44 15.22 -30.99
N GLU A 215 17.70 15.61 -29.96
CA GLU A 215 17.96 16.84 -29.21
C GLU A 215 19.37 16.82 -28.59
N ILE A 216 19.77 15.71 -27.98
CA ILE A 216 21.09 15.59 -27.35
C ILE A 216 22.18 15.45 -28.40
N ALA A 217 21.98 14.61 -29.40
CA ALA A 217 22.94 14.32 -30.46
C ALA A 217 23.29 15.58 -31.25
N SER A 218 22.30 16.41 -31.60
CA SER A 218 22.53 17.66 -32.32
C SER A 218 23.40 18.64 -31.51
N SER A 219 23.15 18.78 -30.21
CA SER A 219 23.93 19.67 -29.34
C SER A 219 25.32 19.11 -28.99
N LYS A 220 25.40 17.82 -28.65
CA LYS A 220 26.64 17.20 -28.17
C LYS A 220 27.60 16.84 -29.29
N SER A 221 27.12 16.41 -30.47
CA SER A 221 28.02 16.05 -31.58
C SER A 221 28.86 17.24 -32.03
N ALA A 222 28.23 18.41 -32.23
CA ALA A 222 28.93 19.63 -32.62
C ALA A 222 29.93 20.11 -31.55
N LYS A 223 29.55 20.05 -30.27
CA LYS A 223 30.45 20.42 -29.16
C LYS A 223 31.63 19.46 -29.04
N ASN A 224 31.38 18.16 -29.15
CA ASN A 224 32.43 17.13 -29.06
C ASN A 224 33.38 17.20 -30.25
N GLU A 225 32.88 17.49 -31.45
CA GLU A 225 33.73 17.68 -32.63
C GLU A 225 34.68 18.87 -32.45
N LEU A 226 34.18 20.00 -31.94
CA LEU A 226 35.00 21.17 -31.61
C LEU A 226 36.08 20.81 -30.57
N GLU A 227 35.67 20.24 -29.43
CA GLU A 227 36.57 19.85 -28.34
C GLU A 227 37.63 18.84 -28.82
N TYR A 228 37.23 17.88 -29.65
CA TYR A 228 38.14 16.92 -30.26
C TYR A 228 39.22 17.60 -31.11
N ASN A 229 38.79 18.47 -32.02
CA ASN A 229 39.69 19.16 -32.94
C ASN A 229 40.68 20.08 -32.18
N GLU A 230 40.21 20.79 -31.16
CA GLU A 230 41.06 21.62 -30.29
C GLU A 230 42.12 20.76 -29.59
N LYS A 231 41.70 19.70 -28.91
CA LYS A 231 42.59 18.79 -28.16
C LYS A 231 43.60 18.04 -29.04
N ILE A 232 43.20 17.62 -30.24
CA ILE A 232 44.11 16.97 -31.19
C ILE A 232 45.11 17.98 -31.75
N THR A 233 44.67 19.20 -32.09
CA THR A 233 45.56 20.25 -32.58
C THR A 233 46.61 20.62 -31.53
N GLU A 234 46.21 20.75 -30.27
CA GLU A 234 47.12 20.98 -29.16
C GLU A 234 48.15 19.83 -29.00
N LYS A 235 47.69 18.58 -29.11
CA LYS A 235 48.58 17.41 -28.98
C LYS A 235 49.54 17.26 -30.17
N ILE A 236 49.10 17.57 -31.39
CA ILE A 236 49.96 17.63 -32.57
C ILE A 236 51.07 18.66 -32.35
N ARG A 237 50.71 19.87 -31.92
CA ARG A 237 51.68 20.94 -31.65
C ARG A 237 52.67 20.52 -30.56
N TYR A 238 52.18 19.92 -29.48
CA TYR A 238 53.01 19.39 -28.39
C TYR A 238 54.10 18.42 -28.91
N TYR A 239 53.75 17.49 -29.79
CA TYR A 239 54.73 16.56 -30.36
C TYR A 239 55.66 17.25 -31.36
N LEU A 240 55.13 18.12 -32.23
CA LEU A 240 55.93 18.87 -33.21
C LEU A 240 57.03 19.70 -32.55
N ASP A 241 56.73 20.40 -31.46
CA ASP A 241 57.70 21.22 -30.72
C ASP A 241 58.82 20.36 -30.09
N ARG A 242 58.57 19.06 -29.87
CA ARG A 242 59.53 18.11 -29.27
C ARG A 242 60.30 17.28 -30.30
N VAL A 243 59.93 17.31 -31.58
CA VAL A 243 60.60 16.51 -32.65
C VAL A 243 62.09 16.83 -32.72
N ASP A 244 62.44 18.12 -32.74
CA ASP A 244 63.85 18.54 -32.89
C ASP A 244 64.68 18.18 -31.65
N SER A 245 64.07 18.25 -30.46
CA SER A 245 64.70 17.78 -29.20
C SER A 245 64.92 16.27 -29.22
N LYS A 246 63.93 15.49 -29.67
CA LYS A 246 64.04 14.03 -29.82
C LYS A 246 65.15 13.64 -30.81
N LYS A 247 65.30 14.40 -31.90
CA LYS A 247 66.38 14.22 -32.88
C LYS A 247 67.75 14.44 -32.25
N GLN A 248 67.90 15.48 -31.41
CA GLN A 248 69.14 15.72 -30.68
C GLN A 248 69.45 14.59 -29.69
N GLU A 249 68.47 14.14 -28.90
CA GLU A 249 68.64 12.99 -28.00
C GLU A 249 69.10 11.73 -28.75
N LEU A 250 68.52 11.44 -29.91
CA LEU A 250 68.92 10.31 -30.74
C LEU A 250 70.35 10.42 -31.29
N LEU A 251 70.84 11.64 -31.57
CA LEU A 251 72.21 11.88 -32.00
C LEU A 251 73.20 11.63 -30.85
N GLU A 252 72.88 12.10 -29.65
CA GLU A 252 73.68 11.87 -28.45
C GLU A 252 73.76 10.38 -28.12
N ILE A 253 72.63 9.66 -28.17
CA ILE A 253 72.58 8.20 -27.98
C ILE A 253 73.44 7.47 -29.03
N ALA A 254 73.44 7.92 -30.29
CA ALA A 254 74.24 7.31 -31.35
C ALA A 254 75.76 7.51 -31.16
N GLN A 255 76.16 8.58 -30.48
CA GLN A 255 77.56 8.91 -30.18
C GLN A 255 78.03 8.37 -28.81
N ALA A 256 77.10 7.88 -27.99
CA ALA A 256 77.36 7.43 -26.62
C ALA A 256 77.90 5.99 -26.53
N ASN A 257 78.62 5.71 -25.44
CA ASN A 257 79.21 4.40 -25.13
C ASN A 257 78.13 3.41 -24.65
N ALA A 258 78.40 2.10 -24.66
CA ALA A 258 77.42 1.06 -24.32
C ALA A 258 76.75 1.25 -22.93
N ALA A 259 77.49 1.67 -21.91
CA ALA A 259 76.96 1.92 -20.57
C ALA A 259 76.04 3.16 -20.51
N GLU A 260 76.32 4.17 -21.33
CA GLU A 260 75.52 5.40 -21.40
C GLU A 260 74.22 5.18 -22.18
N LYS A 261 74.28 4.34 -23.22
CA LYS A 261 73.10 3.89 -23.98
C LYS A 261 72.06 3.17 -23.12
N GLU A 262 72.51 2.35 -22.17
CA GLU A 262 71.61 1.65 -21.24
C GLU A 262 70.96 2.61 -20.21
N ARG A 263 71.70 3.62 -19.75
CA ARG A 263 71.16 4.66 -18.86
C ARG A 263 70.07 5.49 -19.55
N LEU A 264 70.34 5.95 -20.78
CA LEU A 264 69.40 6.75 -21.57
C LEU A 264 68.14 5.96 -21.97
N ALA A 265 68.26 4.64 -22.19
CA ALA A 265 67.11 3.78 -22.44
C ALA A 265 66.17 3.67 -21.22
N LYS A 266 66.73 3.54 -20.00
CA LYS A 266 65.93 3.52 -18.76
C LYS A 266 65.23 4.85 -18.51
N GLU A 267 65.90 5.98 -18.73
CA GLU A 267 65.29 7.30 -18.56
C GLU A 267 64.14 7.54 -19.55
N ALA A 268 64.29 7.08 -20.80
CA ALA A 268 63.24 7.15 -21.81
C ALA A 268 62.00 6.29 -21.42
N GLU A 269 62.21 5.10 -20.85
CA GLU A 269 61.12 4.25 -20.36
C GLU A 269 60.38 4.91 -19.17
N GLU A 270 61.10 5.50 -18.22
CA GLU A 270 60.50 6.24 -17.11
C GLU A 270 59.73 7.48 -17.57
N ARG A 271 60.22 8.18 -18.60
CA ARG A 271 59.52 9.31 -19.22
C ARG A 271 58.24 8.86 -19.91
N ALA A 272 58.28 7.78 -20.69
CA ALA A 272 57.10 7.21 -21.33
C ALA A 272 56.02 6.81 -20.30
N LYS A 273 56.43 6.20 -19.17
CA LYS A 273 55.50 5.88 -18.07
C LYS A 273 54.85 7.12 -17.46
N ARG A 274 55.61 8.22 -17.29
CA ARG A 274 55.06 9.49 -16.78
C ARG A 274 54.09 10.12 -17.76
N GLU A 275 54.44 10.19 -19.04
CA GLU A 275 53.57 10.78 -20.07
C GLU A 275 52.27 9.96 -20.26
N ALA A 276 52.33 8.62 -20.16
CA ALA A 276 51.15 7.75 -20.19
C ALA A 276 50.22 7.98 -18.98
N GLU A 277 50.77 8.15 -17.78
CA GLU A 277 49.97 8.46 -16.59
C GLU A 277 49.39 9.88 -16.66
N GLU A 278 50.14 10.87 -17.12
CA GLU A 278 49.64 12.24 -17.34
C GLU A 278 48.46 12.26 -18.33
N LYS A 279 48.57 11.55 -19.46
CA LYS A 279 47.47 11.35 -20.42
C LYS A 279 46.24 10.75 -19.73
N ARG A 280 46.44 9.68 -18.97
CA ARG A 280 45.35 8.99 -18.27
C ARG A 280 44.65 9.90 -17.26
N GLN A 281 45.42 10.69 -16.51
CA GLN A 281 44.88 11.65 -15.56
C GLN A 281 44.14 12.80 -16.25
N GLU A 282 44.64 13.30 -17.37
CA GLU A 282 43.96 14.34 -18.16
C GLU A 282 42.56 13.88 -18.61
N LEU A 283 42.48 12.70 -19.25
CA LEU A 283 41.22 12.14 -19.74
C LEU A 283 40.27 11.76 -18.59
N LEU A 284 40.80 11.29 -17.47
CA LEU A 284 40.02 10.99 -16.27
C LEU A 284 39.42 12.26 -15.67
N ASN A 285 40.22 13.32 -15.52
CA ASN A 285 39.76 14.61 -15.00
C ASN A 285 38.71 15.25 -15.92
N PHE A 286 38.88 15.13 -17.23
CA PHE A 286 37.89 15.58 -18.21
C PHE A 286 36.56 14.81 -18.06
N THR A 287 36.62 13.48 -18.01
CA THR A 287 35.44 12.62 -17.79
C THR A 287 34.73 12.96 -16.49
N GLN A 288 35.47 13.10 -15.38
CA GLN A 288 34.90 13.42 -14.07
C GLN A 288 34.21 14.78 -14.04
N LYS A 289 34.80 15.82 -14.67
CA LYS A 289 34.16 17.15 -14.78
C LYS A 289 32.84 17.06 -15.52
N GLN A 290 32.81 16.38 -16.66
CA GLN A 290 31.59 16.21 -17.45
C GLN A 290 30.55 15.38 -16.69
N GLN A 291 30.95 14.30 -16.03
CA GLN A 291 30.05 13.45 -15.26
C GLN A 291 29.46 14.19 -14.06
N THR A 292 30.25 15.01 -13.37
CA THR A 292 29.76 15.85 -12.26
C THR A 292 28.73 16.87 -12.74
N SER A 293 28.95 17.50 -13.90
CA SER A 293 27.98 18.43 -14.49
C SER A 293 26.68 17.72 -14.87
N ILE A 294 26.78 16.54 -15.49
CA ILE A 294 25.60 15.74 -15.89
C ILE A 294 24.82 15.29 -14.65
N GLU A 295 25.50 14.84 -13.59
CA GLU A 295 24.84 14.41 -12.35
C GLU A 295 24.21 15.60 -11.61
N ALA A 296 24.82 16.79 -11.64
CA ALA A 296 24.23 18.00 -11.09
C ALA A 296 22.94 18.40 -11.84
N GLU A 297 22.98 18.44 -13.17
CA GLU A 297 21.80 18.71 -14.01
C GLU A 297 20.69 17.67 -13.79
N LYS A 298 21.06 16.38 -13.68
CA LYS A 298 20.13 15.29 -13.38
C LYS A 298 19.49 15.48 -12.00
N THR A 299 20.29 15.78 -10.99
CA THR A 299 19.81 15.99 -9.61
C THR A 299 18.88 17.20 -9.55
N GLU A 300 19.25 18.31 -10.18
CA GLU A 300 18.41 19.51 -10.27
C GLU A 300 17.07 19.21 -10.94
N ALA A 301 17.07 18.52 -12.09
CA ALA A 301 15.85 18.14 -12.79
C ALA A 301 14.98 17.19 -11.96
N SER A 302 15.57 16.18 -11.31
CA SER A 302 14.84 15.26 -10.43
C SER A 302 14.24 15.97 -9.20
N LEU A 303 14.94 16.95 -8.61
CA LEU A 303 14.42 17.75 -7.51
C LEU A 303 13.19 18.57 -7.94
N ASN A 304 13.22 19.18 -9.13
CA ASN A 304 12.06 19.91 -9.67
C ASN A 304 10.83 19.00 -9.80
N THR A 305 11.01 17.77 -10.29
CA THR A 305 9.93 16.77 -10.38
C THR A 305 9.36 16.40 -9.00
N LEU A 306 10.19 16.32 -7.95
CA LEU A 306 9.73 16.04 -6.59
C LEU A 306 8.95 17.20 -5.97
N PHE A 307 9.31 18.45 -6.28
CA PHE A 307 8.55 19.62 -5.81
C PHE A 307 7.12 19.65 -6.37
N ASP A 308 6.95 19.32 -7.64
CA ASP A 308 5.62 19.29 -8.29
C ASP A 308 4.70 18.17 -7.75
N GLN A 309 5.25 17.15 -7.07
CA GLN A 309 4.48 16.04 -6.50
C GLN A 309 3.77 16.39 -5.19
N ASN A 310 4.11 17.49 -4.51
CA ASN A 310 3.71 17.70 -3.11
C ASN A 310 2.28 18.26 -2.91
N TYR A 311 1.38 18.05 -3.87
CA TYR A 311 -0.03 18.46 -3.78
C TYR A 311 -0.91 17.33 -3.23
N SER A 312 -1.44 17.50 -2.01
CA SER A 312 -2.39 16.59 -1.41
C SER A 312 -3.83 17.00 -1.73
N ALA A 313 -4.56 16.15 -2.47
CA ALA A 313 -5.99 16.33 -2.67
C ALA A 313 -6.75 16.20 -1.33
N PRO A 314 -7.84 16.96 -1.10
CA PRO A 314 -8.61 16.86 0.13
C PRO A 314 -9.12 15.44 0.34
N ALA A 315 -8.73 14.84 1.47
CA ALA A 315 -9.16 13.51 1.85
C ALA A 315 -10.69 13.48 2.01
N ALA A 316 -11.36 12.69 1.18
CA ALA A 316 -12.79 12.47 1.32
C ALA A 316 -13.10 11.83 2.68
N ASN A 317 -14.23 12.21 3.30
CA ASN A 317 -14.73 11.68 4.58
C ASN A 317 -15.21 10.22 4.42
N VAL A 318 -14.26 9.33 4.25
CA VAL A 318 -14.46 7.93 3.85
C VAL A 318 -13.87 7.03 4.93
N LYS A 319 -14.60 5.99 5.30
CA LYS A 319 -14.12 4.92 6.18
C LYS A 319 -13.69 3.74 5.31
N LYS A 320 -12.40 3.45 5.35
CA LYS A 320 -11.80 2.27 4.73
C LYS A 320 -11.77 1.16 5.76
N THR A 321 -12.35 0.01 5.44
CA THR A 321 -12.31 -1.18 6.29
C THR A 321 -11.94 -2.40 5.46
N LEU A 322 -10.99 -3.19 5.93
CA LEU A 322 -10.62 -4.48 5.36
C LEU A 322 -11.70 -5.52 5.69
N SER A 323 -12.26 -6.14 4.66
CA SER A 323 -13.18 -7.28 4.78
C SER A 323 -12.55 -8.53 4.18
N ILE A 324 -12.79 -9.67 4.84
CA ILE A 324 -12.24 -10.97 4.48
C ILE A 324 -13.07 -11.56 3.32
N GLU A 325 -12.41 -11.95 2.25
CA GLU A 325 -12.96 -12.81 1.21
C GLU A 325 -12.27 -14.19 1.27
N VAL A 326 -13.07 -15.24 1.36
CA VAL A 326 -12.57 -16.62 1.48
C VAL A 326 -12.58 -17.23 0.08
N SER A 327 -11.40 -17.42 -0.50
CA SER A 327 -11.25 -17.97 -1.86
C SER A 327 -11.39 -19.49 -1.91
N ASN A 328 -11.13 -20.19 -0.79
CA ASN A 328 -11.27 -21.63 -0.67
C ASN A 328 -11.90 -21.97 0.70
N PRO A 329 -12.86 -22.92 0.78
CA PRO A 329 -13.46 -23.35 2.05
C PRO A 329 -12.47 -23.67 3.18
N ALA A 330 -11.25 -24.13 2.86
CA ALA A 330 -10.18 -24.35 3.84
C ALA A 330 -9.81 -23.07 4.63
N GLY A 331 -10.02 -21.88 4.07
CA GLY A 331 -9.80 -20.60 4.74
C GLY A 331 -10.69 -20.39 5.98
N TYR A 332 -11.88 -21.00 6.03
CA TYR A 332 -12.70 -20.93 7.25
C TYR A 332 -12.03 -21.60 8.45
N GLY A 333 -11.21 -22.63 8.23
CA GLY A 333 -10.41 -23.25 9.30
C GLY A 333 -9.40 -22.27 9.90
N GLN A 334 -8.79 -21.42 9.08
CA GLN A 334 -7.82 -20.42 9.56
C GLN A 334 -8.51 -19.26 10.29
N ILE A 335 -9.69 -18.84 9.83
CA ILE A 335 -10.52 -17.86 10.55
C ILE A 335 -10.87 -18.40 11.94
N PHE A 336 -11.28 -19.68 12.02
CA PHE A 336 -11.57 -20.32 13.29
C PHE A 336 -10.33 -20.35 14.20
N MET A 337 -9.19 -20.82 13.69
CA MET A 337 -7.94 -20.89 14.47
C MET A 337 -7.53 -19.51 15.00
N PHE A 338 -7.55 -18.49 14.15
CA PHE A 338 -7.17 -17.12 14.51
C PHE A 338 -8.09 -16.53 15.58
N TRP A 339 -9.40 -16.74 15.44
CA TRP A 339 -10.39 -16.33 16.46
C TRP A 339 -10.22 -17.13 17.75
N PHE A 340 -10.00 -18.44 17.65
CA PHE A 340 -9.93 -19.35 18.81
C PHE A 340 -8.73 -19.04 19.70
N GLU A 341 -7.57 -18.75 19.12
CA GLU A 341 -6.35 -18.39 19.87
C GLU A 341 -6.46 -17.08 20.65
N ARG A 342 -7.34 -16.15 20.22
CA ARG A 342 -7.51 -14.83 20.83
C ARG A 342 -8.69 -14.77 21.79
N GLU A 343 -9.86 -15.18 21.34
CA GLU A 343 -11.11 -15.10 22.12
C GLU A 343 -11.62 -16.49 22.54
N GLY A 344 -11.56 -17.47 21.63
CA GLY A 344 -12.20 -18.78 21.82
C GLY A 344 -11.68 -19.58 23.01
N LYS A 345 -10.35 -19.62 23.24
CA LYS A 345 -9.71 -20.41 24.31
C LYS A 345 -10.13 -20.03 25.73
N ASN A 346 -10.65 -18.81 25.90
CA ASN A 346 -11.05 -18.26 27.20
C ASN A 346 -12.57 -18.29 27.43
N LEU A 347 -13.35 -18.83 26.48
CA LEU A 347 -14.80 -18.88 26.55
C LEU A 347 -15.30 -20.22 27.13
N PRO A 348 -16.39 -20.22 27.94
CA PRO A 348 -17.07 -21.46 28.33
C PRO A 348 -17.63 -22.23 27.12
N ASN A 349 -17.64 -23.56 27.19
CA ASN A 349 -18.03 -24.44 26.08
C ASN A 349 -19.41 -24.08 25.47
N GLU A 350 -20.41 -23.79 26.31
CA GLU A 350 -21.76 -23.39 25.84
C GLU A 350 -21.75 -22.13 24.97
N LYS A 351 -20.79 -21.22 25.17
CA LYS A 351 -20.67 -19.99 24.36
C LYS A 351 -19.91 -20.23 23.07
N ILE A 352 -18.97 -21.17 23.05
CA ILE A 352 -18.24 -21.58 21.84
C ILE A 352 -19.20 -22.26 20.87
N GLU A 353 -20.05 -23.17 21.35
CA GLU A 353 -21.02 -23.90 20.54
C GLU A 353 -22.07 -22.99 19.87
N LYS A 354 -22.34 -21.82 20.46
CA LYS A 354 -23.31 -20.84 19.94
C LYS A 354 -22.69 -19.81 18.99
N LYS A 355 -21.37 -19.79 18.82
CA LYS A 355 -20.68 -18.80 17.98
C LYS A 355 -20.75 -19.23 16.52
N SER A 356 -21.22 -18.36 15.64
CA SER A 356 -21.31 -18.65 14.20
C SER A 356 -20.01 -18.31 13.47
N ILE A 357 -19.76 -18.98 12.34
CA ILE A 357 -18.60 -18.71 11.47
C ILE A 357 -18.58 -17.23 11.02
N ALA A 358 -19.76 -16.63 10.78
CA ALA A 358 -19.86 -15.21 10.43
C ALA A 358 -19.41 -14.28 11.56
N GLN A 359 -19.69 -14.63 12.82
CA GLN A 359 -19.21 -13.87 13.98
C GLN A 359 -17.69 -13.99 14.15
N MET A 360 -17.13 -15.18 13.91
CA MET A 360 -15.68 -15.41 13.94
C MET A 360 -14.97 -14.62 12.83
N LYS A 361 -15.54 -14.62 11.62
CA LYS A 361 -15.07 -13.82 10.49
C LYS A 361 -15.08 -12.32 10.83
N LYS A 362 -16.19 -11.80 11.35
CA LYS A 362 -16.33 -10.39 11.75
C LYS A 362 -15.30 -10.00 12.81
N PHE A 363 -15.03 -10.88 13.78
CA PHE A 363 -13.98 -10.64 14.77
C PHE A 363 -12.59 -10.47 14.13
N CYS A 364 -12.25 -11.34 13.17
CA CYS A 364 -10.98 -11.23 12.45
C CYS A 364 -10.91 -9.93 11.63
N GLU A 365 -12.01 -9.53 10.97
CA GLU A 365 -12.11 -8.24 10.28
C GLU A 365 -11.95 -7.05 11.25
N ASP A 366 -12.55 -7.10 12.44
CA ASP A 366 -12.44 -6.05 13.44
C ASP A 366 -11.00 -5.90 13.97
N ILE A 367 -10.28 -7.02 14.18
CA ILE A 367 -8.86 -7.00 14.57
C ILE A 367 -7.99 -6.43 13.44
N ALA A 368 -8.20 -6.87 12.20
CA ALA A 368 -7.46 -6.34 11.05
C ALA A 368 -7.64 -4.82 10.89
N ASN A 369 -8.84 -4.31 11.19
CA ASN A 369 -9.16 -2.89 11.08
C ASN A 369 -8.71 -2.02 12.26
N LYS A 370 -8.53 -2.59 13.46
CA LYS A 370 -8.10 -1.85 14.66
C LYS A 370 -6.62 -1.97 14.94
N ASP A 371 -6.11 -3.20 14.89
CA ASP A 371 -4.76 -3.56 15.35
C ASP A 371 -3.81 -3.83 14.17
N GLY A 372 -4.33 -3.88 12.93
CA GLY A 372 -3.55 -4.11 11.71
C GLY A 372 -3.11 -5.56 11.51
N GLU A 373 -3.55 -6.48 12.37
CA GLU A 373 -3.16 -7.89 12.32
C GLU A 373 -4.04 -8.67 11.33
N ILE A 374 -3.42 -9.21 10.28
CA ILE A 374 -4.11 -9.95 9.21
C ILE A 374 -3.73 -11.43 9.21
N ILE A 375 -4.67 -12.27 8.79
CA ILE A 375 -4.41 -13.70 8.54
C ILE A 375 -3.65 -13.82 7.21
N THR A 376 -2.36 -14.15 7.25
CA THR A 376 -1.58 -14.44 6.05
C THR A 376 -1.90 -15.84 5.53
N SER A 377 -2.57 -15.94 4.39
CA SER A 377 -2.94 -17.24 3.80
C SER A 377 -3.19 -17.14 2.29
N ASN A 378 -2.93 -18.24 1.57
CA ASN A 378 -3.28 -18.39 0.16
C ASN A 378 -4.79 -18.60 -0.08
N PHE A 379 -5.57 -18.79 0.99
CA PHE A 379 -7.00 -19.11 0.92
C PHE A 379 -7.92 -17.95 1.35
N ILE A 380 -7.34 -16.85 1.84
CA ILE A 380 -8.04 -15.68 2.34
C ILE A 380 -7.40 -14.42 1.78
N THR A 381 -8.21 -13.51 1.26
CA THR A 381 -7.77 -12.17 0.84
C THR A 381 -8.53 -11.11 1.61
N TYR A 382 -7.86 -10.00 1.93
CA TYR A 382 -8.50 -8.83 2.54
C TYR A 382 -8.80 -7.81 1.45
N LYS A 383 -10.08 -7.53 1.22
CA LYS A 383 -10.54 -6.50 0.30
C LYS A 383 -10.84 -5.22 1.06
N GLU A 384 -10.34 -4.09 0.56
CA GLU A 384 -10.66 -2.79 1.11
C GLU A 384 -12.11 -2.42 0.73
N VAL A 385 -12.98 -2.36 1.73
CA VAL A 385 -14.36 -1.90 1.61
C VAL A 385 -14.42 -0.44 2.02
N VAL A 386 -14.78 0.38 1.04
CA VAL A 386 -14.90 1.82 1.19
C VAL A 386 -16.35 2.16 1.50
N THR A 387 -16.59 2.83 2.62
CA THR A 387 -17.93 3.27 3.07
C THR A 387 -17.92 4.75 3.45
N ALA A 388 -19.07 5.41 3.33
CA ALA A 388 -19.21 6.78 3.83
C ALA A 388 -19.19 6.80 5.37
N LYS A 389 -18.55 7.82 5.96
CA LYS A 389 -18.61 8.03 7.42
C LYS A 389 -20.01 8.37 7.92
#